data_AF-D8LNT5-F1
#
_entry.id   AF-D8LNT5-F1
#
_cell.length_a   1.000
_cell.length_b   1.000
_cell.length_c   1.000
_cell.angle_alpha   90.00
_cell.angle_beta   90.00
_cell.angle_gamma   90.00
#
_symmetry.space_group_name_H-M   'P 1'
#
loop_
_entity.id
_entity.type
_entity.pdbx_description
1 polymer ?
#
loop_
_entity_poly.entity_id
_entity_poly.type
_entity_poly.pdbx_seq_one_letter_code
_entity_poly.pdbx_strand_id
1 'polypeptide(L)'
;MATTVDPRTPTMTTALEIVKGALCAVIGFPIGKSTIGSRISEGNKARITVKTGKAEAPTAAQMQKVVDVVNEAIAKDQACFRLTMPRKDAESTYGSAMYDVVEPPAQVEELSLLYIEGLVLHSQLHPCLPSTGPVGKVSVTKQKFRVNKQELEVMFDVEPSTDTPTDDTATPPQCVPPSAETVVLLNASEARVSADDGVEGGVEESGKAAAEGGQKVTPWEVEADGEVDYEKLVKSFGSSLITEDIVARVERVTGRKAHRFLRRGLFFSHRDLTQILDLYEAGKKFFLYTGRGPSSDALHLGHLVPFHFTKYLQEAFKVPLVVQLTDDEKFLFKPELKLEECHRLAFENAKDIIACGFDPESTFIFSDLDYIQHMYPVVLKIQKLVTYNQVRGIFGFTESHNIGCQAFPAVQAAPSFSSSFPIPLGGTPDRPCLIPCAIDQDAYFRMTRDVAPRMKLRKPALIHSRFFPGLQGPGGKMSSSTESSAIFVTDTPKKVKKKINGCFSGGQETKELQELHGANIHVDVPYQYLTFFMEDDDELKRIGEEYAAGRMLTGEVKKILIEILTKMTKDHQDARAAVTDEMVRSFMAVRPIDGSGAAAGNVVPPPPP
;
A
#
# COMPACT_ATOMS: atom_id res chain seq x y z
N MET A 1 57.48 -25.82 -14.36
CA MET A 1 56.03 -26.12 -14.39
C MET A 1 55.36 -24.89 -14.95
N ALA A 2 54.71 -25.01 -16.12
CA ALA A 2 54.04 -23.88 -16.77
C ALA A 2 52.98 -23.31 -15.82
N THR A 3 53.17 -22.07 -15.39
CA THR A 3 52.16 -21.27 -14.70
C THR A 3 51.01 -21.09 -15.68
N THR A 4 49.93 -21.83 -15.49
CA THR A 4 48.68 -21.65 -16.25
C THR A 4 48.19 -20.23 -15.96
N VAL A 5 48.36 -19.33 -16.92
CA VAL A 5 47.78 -17.99 -16.89
C VAL A 5 46.27 -18.17 -16.76
N ASP A 6 45.66 -17.55 -15.75
CA ASP A 6 44.22 -17.58 -15.57
C ASP A 6 43.55 -16.94 -16.79
N PRO A 7 42.74 -17.68 -17.59
CA PRO A 7 42.14 -17.16 -18.82
C PRO A 7 40.98 -16.19 -18.56
N ARG A 8 40.76 -15.75 -17.32
CA ARG A 8 39.73 -14.79 -16.90
C ARG A 8 40.03 -13.38 -17.41
N THR A 9 39.52 -13.06 -18.60
CA THR A 9 39.47 -11.68 -19.10
C THR A 9 38.34 -10.90 -18.40
N PRO A 10 38.39 -9.54 -18.37
CA PRO A 10 37.30 -8.73 -17.82
C PRO A 10 35.95 -9.04 -18.46
N THR A 11 35.94 -9.27 -19.77
CA THR A 11 34.76 -9.67 -20.55
C THR A 11 34.16 -10.98 -20.02
N MET A 12 34.98 -12.02 -19.86
CA MET A 12 34.50 -13.32 -19.42
C MET A 12 34.10 -13.34 -17.94
N THR A 13 34.78 -12.58 -17.11
CA THR A 13 34.40 -12.40 -15.69
C THR A 13 33.04 -11.71 -15.60
N THR A 14 32.82 -10.63 -16.35
CA THR A 14 31.54 -9.91 -16.38
C THR A 14 30.41 -10.81 -16.91
N ALA A 15 30.65 -11.58 -17.97
CA ALA A 15 29.68 -12.52 -18.51
C ALA A 15 29.24 -13.59 -17.48
N LEU A 16 30.18 -14.13 -16.70
CA LEU A 16 29.87 -15.09 -15.63
C LEU A 16 28.92 -14.51 -14.57
N GLU A 17 29.12 -13.25 -14.20
CA GLU A 17 28.33 -12.57 -13.18
C GLU A 17 26.90 -12.27 -13.68
N ILE A 18 26.77 -11.83 -14.95
CA ILE A 18 25.48 -11.62 -15.60
C ILE A 18 24.71 -12.95 -15.67
N VAL A 19 25.36 -14.04 -16.11
CA VAL A 19 24.74 -15.37 -16.19
C VAL A 19 24.33 -15.88 -14.81
N LYS A 20 25.17 -15.70 -13.78
CA LYS A 20 24.83 -16.06 -12.39
C LYS A 20 23.57 -15.31 -11.92
N GLY A 21 23.54 -13.99 -12.12
CA GLY A 21 22.41 -13.14 -11.74
C GLY A 21 21.11 -13.52 -12.44
N ALA A 22 21.16 -13.80 -13.74
CA ALA A 22 20.01 -14.23 -14.54
C ALA A 22 19.48 -15.60 -14.12
N LEU A 23 20.37 -16.57 -13.84
CA LEU A 23 19.97 -17.87 -13.31
C LEU A 23 19.23 -17.73 -11.97
N CYS A 24 19.76 -16.92 -11.06
CA CYS A 24 19.11 -16.59 -9.78
C CYS A 24 17.73 -15.95 -10.01
N ALA A 25 17.65 -14.95 -10.90
CA ALA A 25 16.42 -14.22 -11.17
C ALA A 25 15.30 -15.08 -11.78
N VAL A 26 15.62 -15.97 -12.73
CA VAL A 26 14.60 -16.73 -13.45
C VAL A 26 14.24 -18.05 -12.78
N ILE A 27 15.23 -18.74 -12.19
CA ILE A 27 15.02 -20.06 -11.57
C ILE A 27 14.60 -19.90 -10.10
N GLY A 28 14.96 -18.78 -9.47
CA GLY A 28 14.59 -18.46 -8.09
C GLY A 28 15.41 -19.23 -7.07
N PHE A 29 16.60 -18.74 -6.76
CA PHE A 29 17.43 -19.25 -5.68
C PHE A 29 18.38 -18.13 -5.20
N PRO A 30 18.88 -18.16 -3.95
CA PRO A 30 19.71 -17.07 -3.41
C PRO A 30 20.97 -16.79 -4.23
N ILE A 31 21.33 -15.51 -4.45
CA ILE A 31 22.60 -15.17 -5.11
C ILE A 31 23.82 -15.55 -4.26
N GLY A 32 23.70 -15.46 -2.93
CA GLY A 32 24.72 -15.84 -1.98
C GLY A 32 24.75 -17.33 -1.76
N LYS A 33 25.95 -17.88 -1.57
CA LYS A 33 26.18 -19.30 -1.29
C LYS A 33 25.61 -20.26 -2.32
N SER A 34 25.35 -19.81 -3.55
CA SER A 34 24.80 -20.64 -4.62
C SER A 34 25.84 -21.11 -5.61
N THR A 35 26.90 -20.35 -5.93
CA THR A 35 27.94 -20.81 -6.86
C THR A 35 28.84 -21.84 -6.20
N ILE A 36 28.86 -23.05 -6.75
CA ILE A 36 29.75 -24.15 -6.35
C ILE A 36 31.09 -24.01 -7.06
N GLY A 37 31.08 -23.58 -8.32
CA GLY A 37 32.29 -23.31 -9.06
C GLY A 37 32.03 -22.80 -10.47
N SER A 38 33.02 -22.12 -11.04
CA SER A 38 33.03 -21.64 -12.42
C SER A 38 34.36 -21.97 -13.09
N ARG A 39 34.34 -22.15 -14.40
CA ARG A 39 35.56 -22.36 -15.21
C ARG A 39 35.40 -21.73 -16.57
N ILE A 40 36.43 -21.00 -17.00
CA ILE A 40 36.57 -20.52 -18.38
C ILE A 40 37.48 -21.48 -19.13
N SER A 41 37.11 -21.76 -20.36
CA SER A 41 37.86 -22.58 -21.32
C SER A 41 38.28 -21.73 -22.50
N GLU A 42 39.17 -22.25 -23.35
CA GLU A 42 39.60 -21.58 -24.57
C GLU A 42 38.41 -21.25 -25.50
N GLY A 43 38.51 -20.14 -26.22
CA GLY A 43 37.50 -19.72 -27.20
C GLY A 43 36.25 -19.07 -26.61
N ASN A 44 36.40 -18.25 -25.56
CA ASN A 44 35.31 -17.51 -24.90
C ASN A 44 34.16 -18.41 -24.39
N LYS A 45 34.51 -19.62 -23.93
CA LYS A 45 33.56 -20.58 -23.38
C LYS A 45 33.66 -20.62 -21.88
N ALA A 46 32.52 -20.68 -21.20
CA ALA A 46 32.49 -20.78 -19.75
C ALA A 46 31.45 -21.78 -19.28
N ARG A 47 31.69 -22.28 -18.06
CA ARG A 47 30.72 -23.07 -17.31
C ARG A 47 30.57 -22.51 -15.91
N ILE A 48 29.35 -22.53 -15.40
CA ILE A 48 29.01 -22.22 -14.02
C ILE A 48 28.17 -23.36 -13.44
N THR A 49 28.45 -23.72 -12.18
CA THR A 49 27.67 -24.70 -11.43
C THR A 49 27.08 -24.03 -10.20
N VAL A 50 25.75 -24.01 -10.12
CA VAL A 50 25.00 -23.38 -9.02
C VAL A 50 24.15 -24.40 -8.27
N LYS A 51 23.99 -24.20 -6.98
CA LYS A 51 23.04 -24.92 -6.13
C LYS A 51 21.70 -24.20 -6.17
N THR A 52 20.68 -24.80 -6.77
CA THR A 52 19.37 -24.15 -6.96
C THR A 52 18.38 -24.47 -5.84
N GLY A 53 18.58 -25.56 -5.10
CA GLY A 53 17.63 -26.04 -4.09
C GLY A 53 16.29 -26.53 -4.66
N LYS A 54 16.14 -26.57 -5.99
CA LYS A 54 14.91 -27.04 -6.66
C LYS A 54 14.89 -28.56 -6.74
N ALA A 55 13.70 -29.15 -6.64
CA ALA A 55 13.52 -30.60 -6.79
C ALA A 55 13.58 -31.05 -8.26
N GLU A 56 13.26 -30.15 -9.18
CA GLU A 56 13.12 -30.44 -10.61
C GLU A 56 14.09 -29.60 -11.45
N ALA A 57 14.38 -30.09 -12.65
CA ALA A 57 15.19 -29.37 -13.62
C ALA A 57 14.42 -28.14 -14.16
N PRO A 58 15.09 -27.01 -14.44
CA PRO A 58 14.45 -25.89 -15.11
C PRO A 58 13.84 -26.28 -16.45
N THR A 59 12.66 -25.74 -16.76
CA THR A 59 11.99 -25.96 -18.04
C THR A 59 12.74 -25.30 -19.19
N ALA A 60 12.46 -25.72 -20.43
CA ALA A 60 13.02 -25.06 -21.61
C ALA A 60 12.65 -23.57 -21.68
N ALA A 61 11.42 -23.21 -21.27
CA ALA A 61 10.96 -21.82 -21.22
C ALA A 61 11.74 -21.00 -20.20
N GLN A 62 11.98 -21.55 -18.99
CA GLN A 62 12.83 -20.88 -17.99
C GLN A 62 14.25 -20.66 -18.51
N MET A 63 14.82 -21.64 -19.19
CA MET A 63 16.19 -21.53 -19.69
C MET A 63 16.31 -20.60 -20.89
N GLN A 64 15.27 -20.50 -21.72
CA GLN A 64 15.18 -19.46 -22.73
C GLN A 64 15.08 -18.07 -22.07
N LYS A 65 14.23 -17.91 -21.05
CA LYS A 65 14.11 -16.65 -20.31
C LYS A 65 15.42 -16.24 -19.63
N VAL A 66 16.23 -17.18 -19.15
CA VAL A 66 17.60 -16.90 -18.66
C VAL A 66 18.44 -16.26 -19.77
N VAL A 67 18.44 -16.83 -20.98
CA VAL A 67 19.18 -16.27 -22.12
C VAL A 67 18.66 -14.88 -22.49
N ASP A 68 17.35 -14.67 -22.43
CA ASP A 68 16.73 -13.38 -22.73
C ASP A 68 17.15 -12.32 -21.70
N VAL A 69 17.08 -12.63 -20.39
CA VAL A 69 17.51 -11.72 -19.31
C VAL A 69 19.00 -11.39 -19.41
N VAL A 70 19.85 -12.36 -19.74
CA VAL A 70 21.30 -12.13 -19.94
C VAL A 70 21.53 -11.14 -21.07
N ASN A 71 20.94 -11.37 -22.24
CA ASN A 71 21.19 -10.53 -23.40
C ASN A 71 20.45 -9.18 -23.31
N GLU A 72 19.34 -9.09 -22.57
CA GLU A 72 18.68 -7.83 -22.23
C GLU A 72 19.57 -6.97 -21.32
N ALA A 73 20.17 -7.55 -20.28
CA ALA A 73 21.11 -6.85 -19.41
C ALA A 73 22.33 -6.32 -20.18
N ILE A 74 22.83 -7.08 -21.16
CA ILE A 74 23.92 -6.64 -22.04
C ILE A 74 23.44 -5.53 -22.99
N ALA A 75 22.27 -5.68 -23.61
CA ALA A 75 21.72 -4.68 -24.53
C ALA A 75 21.42 -3.33 -23.85
N LYS A 76 21.05 -3.36 -22.56
CA LYS A 76 20.83 -2.16 -21.73
C LYS A 76 22.13 -1.46 -21.29
N ASP A 77 23.30 -2.07 -21.53
CA ASP A 77 24.62 -1.55 -21.15
C ASP A 77 24.68 -1.05 -19.69
N GLN A 78 24.17 -1.87 -18.77
CA GLN A 78 24.10 -1.54 -17.35
C GLN A 78 25.50 -1.29 -16.78
N ALA A 79 25.62 -0.31 -15.87
CA ALA A 79 26.87 -0.02 -15.19
C ALA A 79 27.29 -1.16 -14.25
N CYS A 80 28.57 -1.50 -14.27
CA CYS A 80 29.21 -2.43 -13.35
C CYS A 80 29.93 -1.63 -12.27
N PHE A 81 29.33 -1.54 -11.09
CA PHE A 81 29.89 -0.79 -9.98
C PHE A 81 30.88 -1.62 -9.18
N ARG A 82 32.00 -1.00 -8.78
CA ARG A 82 33.01 -1.63 -7.93
C ARG A 82 33.09 -0.91 -6.59
N LEU A 83 32.88 -1.64 -5.50
CA LEU A 83 33.07 -1.13 -4.14
C LEU A 83 34.25 -1.85 -3.49
N THR A 84 35.16 -1.08 -2.92
CA THR A 84 36.23 -1.63 -2.07
C THR A 84 35.94 -1.20 -0.64
N MET A 85 35.89 -2.16 0.28
CA MET A 85 35.59 -1.87 1.69
C MET A 85 36.14 -2.93 2.64
N PRO A 86 36.32 -2.60 3.94
CA PRO A 86 36.74 -3.57 4.93
C PRO A 86 35.79 -4.77 5.00
N ARG A 87 36.35 -5.99 5.10
CA ARG A 87 35.59 -7.24 5.16
C ARG A 87 34.53 -7.23 6.26
N LYS A 88 34.90 -6.73 7.44
CA LYS A 88 33.99 -6.64 8.59
C LYS A 88 32.77 -5.79 8.29
N ASP A 89 32.95 -4.68 7.58
CA ASP A 89 31.88 -3.77 7.22
C ASP A 89 31.01 -4.37 6.11
N ALA A 90 31.63 -5.02 5.12
CA ALA A 90 30.92 -5.74 4.07
C ALA A 90 30.06 -6.88 4.64
N GLU A 91 30.60 -7.68 5.57
CA GLU A 91 29.88 -8.77 6.23
C GLU A 91 28.75 -8.25 7.12
N SER A 92 28.96 -7.13 7.82
CA SER A 92 27.91 -6.47 8.61
C SER A 92 26.81 -5.88 7.73
N THR A 93 27.12 -5.43 6.51
CA THR A 93 26.17 -4.72 5.64
C THR A 93 25.43 -5.66 4.70
N TYR A 94 26.13 -6.64 4.11
CA TYR A 94 25.61 -7.51 3.05
C TYR A 94 25.54 -8.99 3.43
N GLY A 95 26.06 -9.35 4.60
CA GLY A 95 26.04 -10.73 5.08
C GLY A 95 26.68 -11.72 4.10
N SER A 96 26.11 -12.91 4.00
CA SER A 96 26.60 -13.96 3.10
C SER A 96 26.15 -13.81 1.64
N ALA A 97 25.30 -12.83 1.31
CA ALA A 97 24.76 -12.62 -0.03
C ALA A 97 25.85 -12.34 -1.07
N MET A 98 26.94 -11.70 -0.65
CA MET A 98 28.08 -11.37 -1.50
C MET A 98 29.07 -12.52 -1.72
N TYR A 99 28.91 -13.66 -1.06
CA TYR A 99 29.86 -14.78 -1.14
C TYR A 99 29.35 -15.92 -2.00
N ASP A 100 30.27 -16.58 -2.69
CA ASP A 100 30.06 -17.92 -3.22
C ASP A 100 30.14 -18.97 -2.08
N VAL A 101 29.92 -20.25 -2.41
CA VAL A 101 30.05 -21.35 -1.44
C VAL A 101 31.43 -21.35 -0.79
N VAL A 102 32.48 -21.09 -1.59
CA VAL A 102 33.84 -20.91 -1.10
C VAL A 102 34.06 -19.42 -0.84
N GLU A 103 34.31 -19.07 0.43
CA GLU A 103 34.58 -17.70 0.85
C GLU A 103 36.04 -17.29 0.60
N PRO A 104 36.33 -15.98 0.49
CA PRO A 104 37.68 -15.47 0.58
C PRO A 104 38.37 -15.93 1.88
N PRO A 105 39.66 -16.33 1.83
CA PRO A 105 40.41 -16.75 3.01
C PRO A 105 40.32 -15.75 4.15
N ALA A 106 40.29 -16.19 5.41
CA ALA A 106 40.13 -15.33 6.58
C ALA A 106 41.18 -14.21 6.70
N GLN A 107 42.31 -14.35 6.00
CA GLN A 107 43.42 -13.39 5.93
C GLN A 107 43.10 -12.16 5.06
N VAL A 108 42.06 -12.23 4.23
CA VAL A 108 41.63 -11.10 3.39
C VAL A 108 40.79 -10.16 4.26
N GLU A 109 41.33 -8.98 4.55
CA GLU A 109 40.70 -7.96 5.41
C GLU A 109 39.94 -6.88 4.63
N GLU A 110 40.13 -6.80 3.31
CA GLU A 110 39.46 -5.86 2.41
C GLU A 110 38.84 -6.62 1.23
N LEU A 111 37.57 -6.32 0.92
CA LEU A 111 36.82 -6.98 -0.16
C LEU A 111 36.57 -6.01 -1.31
N SER A 112 36.69 -6.53 -2.54
CA SER A 112 36.24 -5.88 -3.77
C SER A 112 34.91 -6.50 -4.17
N LEU A 113 33.82 -5.73 -4.08
CA LEU A 113 32.47 -6.14 -4.46
C LEU A 113 32.14 -5.59 -5.84
N LEU A 114 31.64 -6.48 -6.70
CA LEU A 114 30.99 -6.12 -7.95
C LEU A 114 29.48 -6.04 -7.71
N TYR A 115 28.88 -4.95 -8.15
CA TYR A 115 27.45 -4.76 -8.15
C TYR A 115 26.95 -4.36 -9.54
N ILE A 116 26.01 -5.14 -10.08
CA ILE A 116 25.23 -4.79 -11.27
C ILE A 116 23.78 -4.70 -10.82
N GLU A 117 23.19 -3.52 -11.02
CA GLU A 117 21.89 -3.18 -10.43
C GLU A 117 20.80 -4.19 -10.81
N GLY A 118 20.12 -4.71 -9.79
CA GLY A 118 19.07 -5.70 -9.93
C GLY A 118 19.54 -7.09 -10.38
N LEU A 119 20.82 -7.31 -10.65
CA LEU A 119 21.31 -8.56 -11.24
C LEU A 119 22.23 -9.36 -10.32
N VAL A 120 23.28 -8.76 -9.77
CA VAL A 120 24.28 -9.48 -8.95
C VAL A 120 24.98 -8.57 -7.94
N LEU A 121 25.28 -9.13 -6.76
CA LEU A 121 26.23 -8.60 -5.79
C LEU A 121 27.20 -9.73 -5.44
N HIS A 122 28.50 -9.54 -5.69
CA HIS A 122 29.48 -10.60 -5.48
C HIS A 122 30.86 -10.03 -5.11
N SER A 123 31.53 -10.65 -4.13
CA SER A 123 32.95 -10.44 -3.84
C SER A 123 33.82 -10.99 -4.97
N GLN A 124 34.19 -10.12 -5.91
CA GLN A 124 34.92 -10.46 -7.12
C GLN A 124 36.32 -9.84 -7.12
N LEU A 125 37.33 -10.71 -7.15
CA LEU A 125 38.74 -10.34 -7.17
C LEU A 125 39.25 -10.05 -8.59
N HIS A 126 38.73 -10.77 -9.60
CA HIS A 126 39.14 -10.57 -10.98
C HIS A 126 38.59 -9.25 -11.54
N PRO A 127 39.29 -8.61 -12.48
CA PRO A 127 38.76 -7.44 -13.17
C PRO A 127 37.45 -7.75 -13.91
N CYS A 128 36.55 -6.77 -13.96
CA CYS A 128 35.32 -6.77 -14.74
C CYS A 128 35.28 -5.53 -15.63
N LEU A 129 34.44 -5.58 -16.68
CA LEU A 129 34.15 -4.44 -17.52
C LEU A 129 33.40 -3.36 -16.71
N PRO A 130 33.51 -2.08 -17.08
CA PRO A 130 32.79 -0.98 -16.41
C PRO A 130 31.29 -0.96 -16.72
N SER A 131 30.84 -1.67 -17.75
CA SER A 131 29.43 -1.87 -18.09
C SER A 131 29.21 -3.22 -18.78
N THR A 132 27.95 -3.64 -18.93
CA THR A 132 27.60 -4.95 -19.49
C THR A 132 27.68 -5.01 -21.02
N GLY A 133 27.52 -3.90 -21.73
CA GLY A 133 27.45 -3.82 -23.19
C GLY A 133 28.63 -4.44 -23.94
N PRO A 134 29.89 -4.17 -23.55
CA PRO A 134 31.06 -4.75 -24.22
C PRO A 134 31.18 -6.27 -24.10
N VAL A 135 30.36 -6.93 -23.25
CA VAL A 135 30.26 -8.39 -23.22
C VAL A 135 29.77 -8.96 -24.56
N GLY A 136 28.97 -8.20 -25.31
CA GLY A 136 28.44 -8.61 -26.61
C GLY A 136 27.26 -9.57 -26.48
N LYS A 137 27.37 -10.79 -27.01
CA LYS A 137 26.27 -11.76 -26.98
C LYS A 137 26.65 -13.01 -26.20
N VAL A 138 25.72 -13.53 -25.40
CA VAL A 138 25.90 -14.77 -24.64
C VAL A 138 24.87 -15.80 -25.08
N SER A 139 25.35 -17.01 -25.40
CA SER A 139 24.50 -18.13 -25.82
C SER A 139 24.73 -19.34 -24.91
N VAL A 140 23.66 -19.88 -24.31
CA VAL A 140 23.74 -21.13 -23.53
C VAL A 140 23.85 -22.31 -24.49
N THR A 141 24.93 -23.07 -24.40
CA THR A 141 25.21 -24.21 -25.30
C THR A 141 24.77 -25.54 -24.71
N LYS A 142 24.82 -25.68 -23.38
CA LYS A 142 24.42 -26.91 -22.70
C LYS A 142 24.02 -26.67 -21.26
N GLN A 143 23.05 -27.43 -20.77
CA GLN A 143 22.70 -27.49 -19.35
C GLN A 143 22.65 -28.93 -18.84
N LYS A 144 22.95 -29.12 -17.56
CA LYS A 144 22.83 -30.40 -16.87
C LYS A 144 22.34 -30.19 -15.44
N PHE A 145 21.15 -30.71 -15.14
CA PHE A 145 20.61 -30.69 -13.78
C PHE A 145 20.89 -32.02 -13.06
N ARG A 146 21.37 -31.94 -11.82
CA ARG A 146 21.66 -33.10 -10.96
C ARG A 146 20.64 -33.13 -9.82
N VAL A 147 19.52 -33.83 -10.04
CA VAL A 147 18.38 -33.90 -9.10
C VAL A 147 18.82 -34.20 -7.67
N ASN A 148 19.62 -35.25 -7.46
CA ASN A 148 20.07 -35.68 -6.12
C ASN A 148 20.90 -34.65 -5.35
N LYS A 149 21.50 -33.68 -6.07
CA LYS A 149 22.32 -32.62 -5.46
C LYS A 149 21.64 -31.24 -5.55
N GLN A 150 20.53 -31.15 -6.28
CA GLN A 150 19.85 -29.90 -6.63
C GLN A 150 20.83 -28.87 -7.24
N GLU A 151 21.71 -29.35 -8.12
CA GLU A 151 22.74 -28.56 -8.80
C GLU A 151 22.40 -28.38 -10.27
N LEU A 152 22.56 -27.16 -10.78
CA LEU A 152 22.47 -26.85 -12.20
C LEU A 152 23.84 -26.43 -12.72
N GLU A 153 24.31 -27.14 -13.75
CA GLU A 153 25.51 -26.80 -14.51
C GLU A 153 25.10 -26.21 -15.86
N VAL A 154 25.57 -24.99 -16.17
CA VAL A 154 25.28 -24.27 -17.41
C VAL A 154 26.59 -23.96 -18.12
N MET A 155 26.67 -24.34 -19.41
CA MET A 155 27.76 -24.03 -20.32
C MET A 155 27.27 -22.98 -21.32
N PHE A 156 28.08 -21.97 -21.58
CA PHE A 156 27.75 -20.87 -22.48
C PHE A 156 28.97 -20.36 -23.23
N ASP A 157 28.72 -19.79 -24.40
CA ASP A 157 29.71 -19.16 -25.27
C ASP A 157 29.45 -17.65 -25.31
N VAL A 158 30.52 -16.85 -25.34
CA VAL A 158 30.49 -15.39 -25.40
C VAL A 158 31.06 -14.92 -26.75
N GLU A 159 30.32 -14.06 -27.44
CA GLU A 159 30.73 -13.37 -28.65
C GLU A 159 30.93 -11.87 -28.31
N PRO A 160 32.16 -11.43 -28.00
CA PRO A 160 32.42 -10.05 -27.59
C PRO A 160 32.06 -9.02 -28.66
N SER A 161 31.66 -7.82 -28.24
CA SER A 161 31.40 -6.71 -29.16
C SER A 161 32.69 -6.23 -29.85
N THR A 162 32.58 -5.76 -31.09
CA THR A 162 33.73 -5.21 -31.85
C THR A 162 34.32 -3.94 -31.23
N ASP A 163 33.59 -3.29 -30.34
CA ASP A 163 34.00 -2.06 -29.62
C ASP A 163 34.52 -2.34 -28.20
N THR A 164 35.00 -3.56 -27.91
CA THR A 164 35.54 -3.88 -26.58
C THR A 164 36.78 -3.03 -26.29
N PRO A 165 36.77 -2.14 -25.27
CA PRO A 165 37.97 -1.43 -24.87
C PRO A 165 39.00 -2.46 -24.38
N THR A 166 40.15 -2.57 -25.05
CA THR A 166 41.23 -3.49 -24.67
C THR A 166 42.09 -2.97 -23.50
N ASP A 167 41.70 -1.84 -22.90
CA ASP A 167 42.55 -1.11 -21.97
C ASP A 167 41.90 -0.99 -20.58
N ASP A 168 42.62 -1.46 -19.57
CA ASP A 168 42.28 -1.52 -18.13
C ASP A 168 42.17 -0.12 -17.47
N THR A 169 42.05 0.96 -18.25
CA THR A 169 42.25 2.35 -17.82
C THR A 169 40.97 3.17 -17.66
N ALA A 170 39.79 2.59 -17.93
CA ALA A 170 38.52 3.25 -17.66
C ALA A 170 38.30 3.41 -16.15
N THR A 171 38.16 4.65 -15.69
CA THR A 171 37.89 4.95 -14.28
C THR A 171 36.51 4.38 -13.91
N PRO A 172 36.37 3.53 -12.87
CA PRO A 172 35.08 2.94 -12.51
C PRO A 172 34.04 4.03 -12.22
N PRO A 173 32.79 3.89 -12.67
CA PRO A 173 31.73 4.82 -12.32
C PRO A 173 31.61 4.90 -10.79
N GLN A 174 31.53 6.12 -10.25
CA GLN A 174 31.32 6.32 -8.80
C GLN A 174 30.08 5.56 -8.35
N CYS A 175 30.23 4.72 -7.34
CA CYS A 175 29.24 3.74 -6.94
C CYS A 175 28.29 4.27 -5.86
N VAL A 176 26.99 4.04 -6.06
CA VAL A 176 26.01 4.03 -4.97
C VAL A 176 25.98 2.60 -4.39
N PRO A 177 26.28 2.40 -3.10
CA PRO A 177 26.22 1.08 -2.49
C PRO A 177 24.84 0.44 -2.65
N PRO A 178 24.75 -0.88 -2.90
CA PRO A 178 23.45 -1.55 -2.97
C PRO A 178 22.73 -1.38 -1.64
N SER A 179 21.44 -1.01 -1.70
CA SER A 179 20.63 -0.90 -0.48
C SER A 179 20.46 -2.26 0.18
N ALA A 180 20.17 -2.28 1.49
CA ALA A 180 19.87 -3.52 2.21
C ALA A 180 18.69 -4.28 1.56
N GLU A 181 17.69 -3.55 1.05
CA GLU A 181 16.55 -4.11 0.31
C GLU A 181 16.99 -4.79 -0.99
N THR A 182 17.89 -4.17 -1.74
CA THR A 182 18.47 -4.77 -2.96
C THR A 182 19.23 -6.06 -2.64
N VAL A 183 19.98 -6.10 -1.53
CA VAL A 183 20.72 -7.30 -1.11
C VAL A 183 19.76 -8.42 -0.71
N VAL A 184 18.67 -8.11 0.00
CA VAL A 184 17.62 -9.08 0.33
C VAL A 184 16.96 -9.63 -0.92
N LEU A 185 16.61 -8.76 -1.88
CA LEU A 185 15.98 -9.17 -3.15
C LEU A 185 16.90 -10.10 -3.96
N LEU A 186 18.17 -9.73 -4.10
CA LEU A 186 19.15 -10.56 -4.81
C LEU A 186 19.34 -11.93 -4.12
N ASN A 187 19.18 -11.99 -2.80
CA ASN A 187 19.38 -13.22 -2.02
C ASN A 187 18.08 -14.01 -1.75
N ALA A 188 16.96 -13.64 -2.39
CA ALA A 188 15.68 -14.35 -2.24
C ALA A 188 15.69 -15.73 -2.93
N SER A 189 14.87 -16.66 -2.43
CA SER A 189 14.71 -18.01 -2.99
C SER A 189 13.61 -18.14 -4.06
N GLU A 190 12.96 -17.02 -4.39
CA GLU A 190 11.84 -16.93 -5.33
C GLU A 190 12.33 -16.42 -6.69
N ALA A 191 11.67 -16.83 -7.76
CA ALA A 191 11.97 -16.30 -9.09
C ALA A 191 11.50 -14.85 -9.17
N ARG A 192 12.40 -13.97 -9.61
CA ARG A 192 12.18 -12.53 -9.82
C ARG A 192 11.66 -12.23 -11.23
N VAL A 193 11.76 -13.19 -12.14
CA VAL A 193 11.34 -13.08 -13.54
C VAL A 193 10.59 -14.37 -13.95
N SER A 194 9.37 -14.26 -14.48
CA SER A 194 8.57 -15.41 -14.92
C SER A 194 8.93 -15.85 -16.34
N ALA A 195 8.78 -17.16 -16.62
CA ALA A 195 9.01 -17.74 -17.94
C ALA A 195 7.82 -17.59 -18.92
N ASP A 196 6.63 -17.21 -18.41
CA ASP A 196 5.41 -17.00 -19.22
C ASP A 196 5.26 -15.56 -19.74
N ASP A 197 6.23 -14.68 -19.46
CA ASP A 197 6.18 -13.28 -19.87
C ASP A 197 6.80 -13.08 -21.25
N GLY A 198 5.93 -12.99 -22.27
CA GLY A 198 6.25 -12.36 -23.55
C GLY A 198 6.54 -10.87 -23.34
N VAL A 199 7.82 -10.51 -23.49
CA VAL A 199 8.40 -9.15 -23.66
C VAL A 199 7.76 -8.03 -22.84
N GLU A 200 8.16 -7.93 -21.56
CA GLU A 200 8.25 -6.68 -20.81
C GLU A 200 9.62 -6.63 -20.10
N GLY A 201 10.41 -5.61 -20.43
CA GLY A 201 11.73 -5.36 -19.86
C GLY A 201 11.65 -4.25 -18.83
N GLY A 202 11.53 -4.63 -17.56
CA GLY A 202 11.24 -3.73 -16.45
C GLY A 202 12.44 -2.97 -15.88
N VAL A 203 12.09 -2.13 -14.91
CA VAL A 203 12.81 -1.87 -13.64
C VAL A 203 11.80 -1.39 -12.60
N GLU A 204 11.40 -2.18 -11.62
CA GLU A 204 11.11 -1.71 -10.24
C GLU A 204 11.01 -2.91 -9.31
N GLU A 205 11.51 -2.77 -8.08
CA GLU A 205 10.68 -3.01 -6.90
C GLU A 205 11.37 -2.45 -5.65
N SER A 206 10.79 -1.40 -5.09
CA SER A 206 10.80 -1.13 -3.65
C SER A 206 9.33 -0.98 -3.26
N GLY A 207 8.78 -2.02 -2.63
CA GLY A 207 7.34 -2.14 -2.43
C GLY A 207 6.86 -3.46 -1.83
N LYS A 208 7.74 -4.24 -1.17
CA LYS A 208 7.32 -5.33 -0.27
C LYS A 208 8.09 -5.26 1.03
N ALA A 209 7.48 -4.67 2.05
CA ALA A 209 7.80 -5.00 3.43
C ALA A 209 7.25 -6.40 3.72
N ALA A 210 7.97 -7.45 3.29
CA ALA A 210 7.87 -8.75 3.92
C ALA A 210 8.60 -8.67 5.26
N ALA A 211 7.96 -8.01 6.23
CA ALA A 211 8.38 -8.15 7.60
C ALA A 211 7.95 -9.55 8.04
N GLU A 212 8.86 -10.33 8.63
CA GLU A 212 8.60 -11.66 9.19
C GLU A 212 7.18 -11.73 9.81
N GLY A 213 6.24 -12.41 9.11
CA GLY A 213 4.77 -12.39 9.31
C GLY A 213 3.99 -11.57 8.27
N GLY A 214 3.39 -12.22 7.25
CA GLY A 214 2.81 -11.60 6.05
C GLY A 214 1.47 -10.86 6.25
N GLN A 215 1.47 -9.54 6.01
CA GLN A 215 0.24 -8.75 5.82
C GLN A 215 0.43 -7.73 4.68
N LYS A 216 -0.50 -7.69 3.72
CA LYS A 216 -0.56 -6.79 2.57
C LYS A 216 -1.74 -5.82 2.74
N VAL A 217 -1.45 -4.53 2.85
CA VAL A 217 -2.47 -3.48 2.99
C VAL A 217 -2.27 -2.44 1.90
N THR A 218 -3.23 -2.36 0.99
CA THR A 218 -3.30 -1.39 -0.12
C THR A 218 -4.68 -0.74 -0.14
N PRO A 219 -4.90 0.36 -0.90
CA PRO A 219 -6.23 0.96 -1.04
C PRO A 219 -7.31 0.01 -1.59
N TRP A 220 -6.93 -1.07 -2.28
CA TRP A 220 -7.86 -2.02 -2.89
C TRP A 220 -7.96 -3.35 -2.16
N GLU A 221 -6.88 -3.80 -1.52
CA GLU A 221 -6.77 -5.13 -0.93
C GLU A 221 -6.17 -5.07 0.47
N VAL A 222 -6.77 -5.85 1.38
CA VAL A 222 -6.25 -6.13 2.72
C VAL A 222 -6.18 -7.64 2.85
N GLU A 223 -4.97 -8.18 2.92
CA GLU A 223 -4.69 -9.61 3.13
C GLU A 223 -3.78 -9.73 4.35
N ALA A 224 -4.13 -10.59 5.30
CA ALA A 224 -3.29 -10.89 6.44
C ALA A 224 -3.44 -12.37 6.81
N ASP A 225 -2.34 -13.01 7.19
CA ASP A 225 -2.34 -14.33 7.80
C ASP A 225 -2.86 -14.22 9.24
N GLY A 226 -4.18 -14.03 9.41
CA GLY A 226 -4.84 -13.83 10.70
C GLY A 226 -5.32 -12.40 10.95
N GLU A 227 -5.20 -11.92 12.19
CA GLU A 227 -5.57 -10.53 12.54
C GLU A 227 -4.52 -9.54 12.02
N VAL A 228 -4.97 -8.37 11.55
CA VAL A 228 -4.08 -7.30 11.09
C VAL A 228 -3.27 -6.76 12.29
N ASP A 229 -1.95 -6.83 12.19
CA ASP A 229 -1.04 -6.25 13.18
C ASP A 229 -0.89 -4.74 12.90
N TYR A 230 -1.73 -3.97 13.58
CA TYR A 230 -1.79 -2.52 13.46
C TYR A 230 -0.54 -1.81 14.00
N GLU A 231 0.19 -2.36 14.96
CA GLU A 231 1.44 -1.75 15.46
C GLU A 231 2.56 -1.87 14.43
N LYS A 232 2.67 -3.05 13.82
CA LYS A 232 3.58 -3.30 12.70
C LYS A 232 3.23 -2.44 11.49
N LEU A 233 1.94 -2.24 11.23
CA LEU A 233 1.45 -1.35 10.16
C LEU A 233 1.81 0.12 10.41
N VAL A 234 1.75 0.59 11.66
CA VAL A 234 2.17 1.95 12.02
C VAL A 234 3.66 2.16 11.77
N LYS A 235 4.49 1.17 12.14
CA LYS A 235 5.94 1.21 11.89
C LYS A 235 6.26 1.20 10.39
N SER A 236 5.63 0.30 9.62
CA SER A 236 5.90 0.19 8.18
C SER A 236 5.41 1.40 7.39
N PHE A 237 4.27 1.98 7.78
CA PHE A 237 3.75 3.17 7.11
C PHE A 237 4.47 4.44 7.62
N GLY A 238 5.10 4.38 8.79
CA GLY A 238 5.78 5.52 9.42
C GLY A 238 4.80 6.55 9.96
N SER A 239 3.65 6.11 10.48
CA SER A 239 2.68 6.96 11.19
C SER A 239 2.95 6.95 12.70
N SER A 240 2.15 7.67 13.49
CA SER A 240 2.28 7.74 14.96
C SER A 240 1.04 7.19 15.64
N LEU A 241 1.19 6.52 16.78
CA LEU A 241 0.04 6.03 17.57
C LEU A 241 -0.71 7.19 18.23
N ILE A 242 -2.04 7.06 18.33
CA ILE A 242 -2.86 7.93 19.16
C ILE A 242 -2.80 7.41 20.58
N THR A 243 -2.16 8.18 21.45
CA THR A 243 -1.97 7.86 22.86
C THR A 243 -3.10 8.46 23.72
N GLU A 244 -3.24 8.00 24.96
CA GLU A 244 -4.25 8.50 25.89
C GLU A 244 -4.13 10.00 26.16
N ASP A 245 -2.91 10.56 26.16
CA ASP A 245 -2.69 12.01 26.31
C ASP A 245 -3.20 12.80 25.11
N ILE A 246 -3.11 12.26 23.89
CA ILE A 246 -3.71 12.86 22.70
C ILE A 246 -5.23 12.81 22.80
N VAL A 247 -5.81 11.68 23.24
CA VAL A 247 -7.26 11.57 23.45
C VAL A 247 -7.74 12.58 24.48
N ALA A 248 -7.10 12.66 25.64
CA ALA A 248 -7.39 13.64 26.68
C ALA A 248 -7.20 15.09 26.19
N ARG A 249 -6.23 15.34 25.32
CA ARG A 249 -6.03 16.65 24.69
C ARG A 249 -7.19 16.99 23.75
N VAL A 250 -7.66 16.06 22.91
CA VAL A 250 -8.85 16.27 22.08
C VAL A 250 -10.06 16.64 22.94
N GLU A 251 -10.28 15.96 24.07
CA GLU A 251 -11.39 16.29 24.98
C GLU A 251 -11.26 17.70 25.55
N ARG A 252 -10.07 18.02 26.08
CA ARG A 252 -9.80 19.33 26.69
C ARG A 252 -9.97 20.47 25.69
N VAL A 253 -9.46 20.31 24.48
CA VAL A 253 -9.43 21.35 23.44
C VAL A 253 -10.82 21.56 22.82
N THR A 254 -11.61 20.50 22.66
CA THR A 254 -12.96 20.60 22.07
C THR A 254 -14.05 20.85 23.11
N GLY A 255 -13.77 20.62 24.40
CA GLY A 255 -14.77 20.66 25.47
C GLY A 255 -15.83 19.57 25.34
N ARG A 256 -15.57 18.52 24.54
CA ARG A 256 -16.49 17.39 24.31
C ARG A 256 -15.82 16.09 24.74
N LYS A 257 -16.62 15.14 25.23
CA LYS A 257 -16.15 13.77 25.49
C LYS A 257 -15.62 13.18 24.17
N ALA A 258 -14.42 12.61 24.19
CA ALA A 258 -13.74 12.05 23.04
C ALA A 258 -14.61 10.96 22.45
N HIS A 259 -14.74 10.90 21.13
CA HIS A 259 -15.54 9.86 20.50
C HIS A 259 -15.11 8.46 20.97
N ARG A 260 -16.05 7.54 21.13
CA ARG A 260 -15.74 6.15 21.56
C ARG A 260 -14.70 5.49 20.66
N PHE A 261 -14.63 5.85 19.38
CA PHE A 261 -13.60 5.34 18.49
C PHE A 261 -12.17 5.78 18.85
N LEU A 262 -11.99 6.94 19.48
CA LEU A 262 -10.70 7.34 20.06
C LEU A 262 -10.46 6.58 21.37
N ARG A 263 -11.45 6.60 22.28
CA ARG A 263 -11.34 5.97 23.62
C ARG A 263 -11.07 4.47 23.55
N ARG A 264 -11.57 3.79 22.50
CA ARG A 264 -11.43 2.35 22.28
C ARG A 264 -10.31 1.99 21.29
N GLY A 265 -9.50 2.95 20.85
CA GLY A 265 -8.38 2.68 19.94
C GLY A 265 -8.80 2.16 18.55
N LEU A 266 -10.00 2.54 18.09
CA LEU A 266 -10.51 2.20 16.76
C LEU A 266 -10.01 3.19 15.71
N PHE A 267 -9.92 4.47 16.05
CA PHE A 267 -8.99 5.39 15.41
C PHE A 267 -7.71 5.39 16.25
N PHE A 268 -6.62 4.88 15.68
CA PHE A 268 -5.49 4.38 16.47
C PHE A 268 -4.15 4.99 16.06
N SER A 269 -4.05 5.53 14.85
CA SER A 269 -2.82 6.19 14.38
C SER A 269 -3.13 7.53 13.71
N HIS A 270 -2.12 8.37 13.60
CA HIS A 270 -2.23 9.71 13.06
C HIS A 270 -0.94 10.18 12.38
N ARG A 271 -1.02 11.30 11.65
CA ARG A 271 0.12 12.10 11.20
C ARG A 271 -0.18 13.57 11.49
N ASP A 272 0.70 14.25 12.22
CA ASP A 272 0.59 15.68 12.52
C ASP A 272 -0.73 16.14 13.17
N LEU A 273 -1.50 15.23 13.79
CA LEU A 273 -2.70 15.57 14.55
C LEU A 273 -2.39 16.56 15.69
N THR A 274 -1.26 16.39 16.35
CA THR A 274 -0.79 17.32 17.38
C THR A 274 -0.64 18.75 16.86
N GLN A 275 -0.18 18.92 15.61
CA GLN A 275 -0.08 20.23 14.97
C GLN A 275 -1.47 20.85 14.70
N ILE A 276 -2.46 20.03 14.33
CA ILE A 276 -3.86 20.51 14.19
C ILE A 276 -4.39 21.00 15.54
N LEU A 277 -4.09 20.27 16.62
CA LEU A 277 -4.49 20.66 17.98
C LEU A 277 -3.78 21.96 18.41
N ASP A 278 -2.48 22.10 18.15
CA ASP A 278 -1.72 23.33 18.41
C ASP A 278 -2.36 24.54 17.68
N LEU A 279 -2.69 24.36 16.40
CA LEU A 279 -3.30 25.38 15.56
C LEU A 279 -4.69 25.77 16.06
N TYR A 280 -5.49 24.79 16.47
CA TYR A 280 -6.82 25.03 16.99
C TYR A 280 -6.79 25.77 18.34
N GLU A 281 -5.91 25.36 19.27
CA GLU A 281 -5.67 26.09 20.53
C GLU A 281 -5.23 27.53 20.29
N ALA A 282 -4.46 27.78 19.21
CA ALA A 282 -4.06 29.12 18.77
C ALA A 282 -5.15 29.90 18.00
N GLY A 283 -6.38 29.37 17.93
CA GLY A 283 -7.52 29.99 17.22
C GLY A 283 -7.38 30.00 15.70
N LYS A 284 -6.49 29.19 15.13
CA LYS A 284 -6.35 29.06 13.68
C LYS A 284 -7.38 28.08 13.13
N LYS A 285 -8.02 28.48 12.04
CA LYS A 285 -9.00 27.65 11.32
C LYS A 285 -8.30 26.55 10.53
N PHE A 286 -8.84 25.34 10.58
CA PHE A 286 -8.51 24.23 9.66
C PHE A 286 -9.79 23.71 9.00
N PHE A 287 -9.71 22.73 8.11
CA PHE A 287 -10.87 22.06 7.52
C PHE A 287 -10.70 20.54 7.52
N LEU A 288 -11.81 19.82 7.44
CA LEU A 288 -11.84 18.37 7.30
C LEU A 288 -11.98 17.98 5.83
N TYR A 289 -11.31 16.90 5.44
CA TYR A 289 -11.50 16.26 4.14
C TYR A 289 -11.61 14.76 4.33
N THR A 290 -12.66 14.16 3.77
CA THR A 290 -12.80 12.71 3.65
C THR A 290 -13.40 12.37 2.27
N GLY A 291 -13.50 11.09 1.92
CA GLY A 291 -13.96 10.72 0.58
C GLY A 291 -14.64 9.36 0.53
N ARG A 292 -15.33 9.11 -0.58
CA ARG A 292 -16.00 7.86 -0.89
C ARG A 292 -15.95 7.60 -2.38
N GLY A 293 -15.44 6.42 -2.76
CA GLY A 293 -15.60 5.90 -4.10
C GLY A 293 -16.95 5.18 -4.28
N PRO A 294 -17.90 5.72 -5.07
CA PRO A 294 -19.26 5.22 -5.15
C PRO A 294 -19.36 3.97 -6.05
N SER A 295 -19.31 2.78 -5.45
CA SER A 295 -19.31 1.49 -6.15
C SER A 295 -20.62 0.69 -6.08
N SER A 296 -21.62 1.18 -5.34
CA SER A 296 -22.91 0.51 -5.11
C SER A 296 -23.97 1.52 -4.66
N ASP A 297 -25.25 1.21 -4.87
CA ASP A 297 -26.36 2.11 -4.52
C ASP A 297 -26.46 2.45 -3.02
N ALA A 298 -25.98 1.55 -2.16
CA ALA A 298 -26.06 1.69 -0.71
C ALA A 298 -24.71 1.52 -0.03
N LEU A 299 -24.52 2.27 1.05
CA LEU A 299 -23.42 2.05 1.98
C LEU A 299 -23.64 0.80 2.86
N HIS A 300 -22.55 0.26 3.40
CA HIS A 300 -22.58 -0.73 4.48
C HIS A 300 -22.01 -0.13 5.76
N LEU A 301 -22.21 -0.81 6.89
CA LEU A 301 -21.82 -0.30 8.21
C LEU A 301 -20.33 0.10 8.28
N GLY A 302 -19.44 -0.63 7.61
CA GLY A 302 -18.02 -0.25 7.52
C GLY A 302 -17.77 1.14 6.90
N HIS A 303 -18.59 1.57 5.94
CA HIS A 303 -18.47 2.91 5.35
C HIS A 303 -18.96 4.00 6.31
N LEU A 304 -19.88 3.69 7.23
CA LEU A 304 -20.41 4.66 8.18
C LEU A 304 -19.38 5.04 9.27
N VAL A 305 -18.41 4.16 9.56
CA VAL A 305 -17.39 4.41 10.61
C VAL A 305 -16.62 5.72 10.37
N PRO A 306 -15.96 5.95 9.20
CA PRO A 306 -15.29 7.21 8.95
C PRO A 306 -16.25 8.40 8.91
N PHE A 307 -17.48 8.25 8.39
CA PHE A 307 -18.45 9.35 8.35
C PHE A 307 -18.97 9.76 9.73
N HIS A 308 -19.34 8.82 10.59
CA HIS A 308 -19.75 9.12 11.98
C HIS A 308 -18.62 9.80 12.75
N PHE A 309 -17.37 9.35 12.56
CA PHE A 309 -16.24 9.99 13.20
C PHE A 309 -15.98 11.40 12.65
N THR A 310 -16.07 11.58 11.33
CA THR A 310 -15.91 12.88 10.68
C THR A 310 -16.98 13.86 11.15
N LYS A 311 -18.24 13.41 11.30
CA LYS A 311 -19.31 14.22 11.88
C LYS A 311 -18.98 14.63 13.32
N TYR A 312 -18.52 13.72 14.15
CA TYR A 312 -18.05 14.05 15.51
C TYR A 312 -16.96 15.12 15.47
N LEU A 313 -15.94 14.96 14.60
CA LEU A 313 -14.86 15.95 14.46
C LEU A 313 -15.39 17.30 14.00
N GLN A 314 -16.32 17.33 13.05
CA GLN A 314 -16.96 18.55 12.56
C GLN A 314 -17.67 19.29 13.70
N GLU A 315 -18.47 18.57 14.52
CA GLU A 315 -19.21 19.16 15.64
C GLU A 315 -18.33 19.56 16.83
N ALA A 316 -17.25 18.82 17.08
CA ALA A 316 -16.31 19.06 18.16
C ALA A 316 -15.41 20.26 17.86
N PHE A 317 -14.87 20.34 16.66
CA PHE A 317 -13.97 21.43 16.26
C PHE A 317 -14.70 22.62 15.61
N LYS A 318 -15.95 22.45 15.15
CA LYS A 318 -16.74 23.48 14.44
C LYS A 318 -16.01 23.99 13.20
N VAL A 319 -15.61 23.05 12.34
CA VAL A 319 -14.81 23.31 11.13
C VAL A 319 -15.57 22.88 9.87
N PRO A 320 -15.33 23.51 8.71
CA PRO A 320 -15.91 23.07 7.46
C PRO A 320 -15.38 21.70 7.04
N LEU A 321 -16.22 20.98 6.31
CA LEU A 321 -15.94 19.66 5.76
C LEU A 321 -16.11 19.67 4.24
N VAL A 322 -15.15 19.07 3.54
CA VAL A 322 -15.30 18.70 2.13
C VAL A 322 -15.32 17.17 2.00
N VAL A 323 -16.24 16.65 1.20
CA VAL A 323 -16.40 15.21 0.94
C VAL A 323 -16.28 14.94 -0.54
N GLN A 324 -15.24 14.22 -0.95
CA GLN A 324 -15.02 13.83 -2.34
C GLN A 324 -15.79 12.55 -2.68
N LEU A 325 -16.49 12.56 -3.81
CA LEU A 325 -17.09 11.39 -4.43
C LEU A 325 -16.32 11.05 -5.70
N THR A 326 -15.50 10.00 -5.64
CA THR A 326 -14.56 9.62 -6.69
C THR A 326 -15.24 8.76 -7.76
N ASP A 327 -16.25 9.31 -8.42
CA ASP A 327 -16.98 8.66 -9.51
C ASP A 327 -16.13 8.45 -10.77
N ASP A 328 -15.17 9.34 -11.01
CA ASP A 328 -14.13 9.16 -12.03
C ASP A 328 -13.21 7.96 -11.72
N GLU A 329 -12.77 7.79 -10.47
CA GLU A 329 -12.02 6.61 -10.02
C GLU A 329 -12.80 5.33 -10.33
N LYS A 330 -14.08 5.27 -9.95
CA LYS A 330 -14.87 4.05 -10.17
C LYS A 330 -15.04 3.75 -11.64
N PHE A 331 -15.21 4.77 -12.48
CA PHE A 331 -15.20 4.57 -13.93
C PHE A 331 -13.84 4.05 -14.44
N LEU A 332 -12.73 4.60 -13.97
CA LEU A 332 -11.38 4.23 -14.43
C LEU A 332 -10.95 2.83 -13.99
N PHE A 333 -11.36 2.40 -12.79
CA PHE A 333 -10.92 1.16 -12.16
C PHE A 333 -11.91 -0.01 -12.31
N LYS A 334 -13.16 0.23 -12.69
CA LYS A 334 -14.20 -0.80 -12.85
C LYS A 334 -14.67 -0.87 -14.30
N PRO A 335 -14.09 -1.76 -15.13
CA PRO A 335 -14.43 -1.89 -16.56
C PRO A 335 -15.92 -2.13 -16.83
N GLU A 336 -16.65 -2.66 -15.86
CA GLU A 336 -18.09 -2.95 -15.93
C GLU A 336 -18.98 -1.71 -15.71
N LEU A 337 -18.46 -0.63 -15.12
CA LEU A 337 -19.24 0.57 -14.80
C LEU A 337 -19.14 1.62 -15.91
N LYS A 338 -20.30 2.15 -16.31
CA LYS A 338 -20.38 3.29 -17.25
C LYS A 338 -20.22 4.60 -16.49
N LEU A 339 -19.72 5.63 -17.18
CA LEU A 339 -19.50 6.96 -16.59
C LEU A 339 -20.79 7.54 -15.98
N GLU A 340 -21.91 7.45 -16.71
CA GLU A 340 -23.21 7.95 -16.26
C GLU A 340 -23.72 7.20 -15.03
N GLU A 341 -23.39 5.91 -14.92
CA GLU A 341 -23.74 5.10 -13.77
C GLU A 341 -22.90 5.46 -12.54
N CYS A 342 -21.59 5.66 -12.72
CA CYS A 342 -20.73 6.15 -11.63
C CYS A 342 -21.20 7.50 -11.09
N HIS A 343 -21.57 8.42 -11.99
CA HIS A 343 -22.13 9.72 -11.63
C HIS A 343 -23.45 9.56 -10.86
N ARG A 344 -24.40 8.75 -11.36
CA ARG A 344 -25.65 8.43 -10.64
C ARG A 344 -25.38 7.86 -9.24
N LEU A 345 -24.43 6.93 -9.13
CA LEU A 345 -24.04 6.31 -7.85
C LEU A 345 -23.44 7.33 -6.88
N ALA A 346 -22.71 8.36 -7.37
CA ALA A 346 -22.24 9.46 -6.53
C ALA A 346 -23.41 10.17 -5.84
N PHE A 347 -24.47 10.53 -6.57
CA PHE A 347 -25.65 11.19 -6.00
C PHE A 347 -26.42 10.29 -5.03
N GLU A 348 -26.53 8.98 -5.29
CA GLU A 348 -27.14 8.05 -4.33
C GLU A 348 -26.31 7.86 -3.06
N ASN A 349 -24.97 7.84 -3.18
CA ASN A 349 -24.06 7.78 -2.03
C ASN A 349 -24.07 9.11 -1.26
N ALA A 350 -24.24 10.25 -1.94
CA ALA A 350 -24.43 11.55 -1.30
C ALA A 350 -25.65 11.55 -0.36
N LYS A 351 -26.76 10.91 -0.75
CA LYS A 351 -27.95 10.76 0.11
C LYS A 351 -27.63 10.00 1.40
N ASP A 352 -26.87 8.91 1.31
CA ASP A 352 -26.42 8.16 2.49
C ASP A 352 -25.48 8.97 3.39
N ILE A 353 -24.58 9.77 2.79
CA ILE A 353 -23.67 10.63 3.55
C ILE A 353 -24.46 11.74 4.26
N ILE A 354 -25.41 12.39 3.59
CA ILE A 354 -26.28 13.40 4.19
C ILE A 354 -27.10 12.80 5.34
N ALA A 355 -27.59 11.56 5.19
CA ALA A 355 -28.34 10.84 6.22
C ALA A 355 -27.53 10.58 7.51
N CYS A 356 -26.19 10.69 7.46
CA CYS A 356 -25.36 10.66 8.67
C CYS A 356 -25.55 11.90 9.56
N GLY A 357 -26.18 12.97 9.05
CA GLY A 357 -26.54 14.17 9.79
C GLY A 357 -25.48 15.27 9.77
N PHE A 358 -24.71 15.40 8.68
CA PHE A 358 -23.81 16.54 8.49
C PHE A 358 -24.60 17.85 8.36
N ASP A 359 -24.00 18.96 8.79
CA ASP A 359 -24.60 20.28 8.67
C ASP A 359 -24.42 20.83 7.24
N PRO A 360 -25.51 21.17 6.52
CA PRO A 360 -25.41 21.73 5.17
C PRO A 360 -24.65 23.06 5.14
N GLU A 361 -24.67 23.90 6.17
CA GLU A 361 -23.99 25.20 6.12
C GLU A 361 -22.47 25.08 6.22
N SER A 362 -21.97 23.93 6.69
CA SER A 362 -20.54 23.67 6.91
C SER A 362 -20.00 22.44 6.17
N THR A 363 -20.77 21.89 5.22
CA THR A 363 -20.39 20.70 4.46
C THR A 363 -20.55 20.89 2.96
N PHE A 364 -19.50 20.59 2.20
CA PHE A 364 -19.52 20.56 0.74
C PHE A 364 -19.20 19.15 0.25
N ILE A 365 -20.17 18.51 -0.41
CA ILE A 365 -19.99 17.19 -1.02
C ILE A 365 -19.80 17.42 -2.51
N PHE A 366 -18.88 16.75 -3.19
CA PHE A 366 -18.69 16.97 -4.62
C PHE A 366 -18.38 15.67 -5.36
N SER A 367 -18.97 15.53 -6.55
CA SER A 367 -18.54 14.59 -7.58
C SER A 367 -17.25 15.11 -8.21
N ASP A 368 -16.28 14.22 -8.44
CA ASP A 368 -15.07 14.59 -9.16
C ASP A 368 -15.43 15.02 -10.59
N LEU A 369 -16.32 14.31 -11.27
CA LEU A 369 -16.79 14.67 -12.62
C LEU A 369 -17.36 16.09 -12.69
N ASP A 370 -18.14 16.52 -11.69
CA ASP A 370 -18.76 17.85 -11.67
C ASP A 370 -17.80 18.97 -11.23
N TYR A 371 -16.89 18.68 -10.29
CA TYR A 371 -16.07 19.70 -9.63
C TYR A 371 -14.64 19.80 -10.18
N ILE A 372 -14.21 18.86 -11.04
CA ILE A 372 -12.84 18.80 -11.55
C ILE A 372 -12.35 20.12 -12.16
N GLN A 373 -13.23 20.88 -12.81
CA GLN A 373 -12.93 22.19 -13.40
C GLN A 373 -12.32 23.20 -12.41
N HIS A 374 -12.68 23.13 -11.13
CA HIS A 374 -12.11 23.97 -10.07
C HIS A 374 -10.81 23.38 -9.49
N MET A 375 -10.72 22.05 -9.45
CA MET A 375 -9.62 21.33 -8.83
C MET A 375 -8.41 21.13 -9.76
N TYR A 376 -8.63 21.13 -11.08
CA TYR A 376 -7.65 20.77 -12.10
C TYR A 376 -6.31 21.53 -12.01
N PRO A 377 -6.26 22.85 -11.71
CA PRO A 377 -4.99 23.55 -11.53
C PRO A 377 -4.13 22.98 -10.39
N VAL A 378 -4.75 22.46 -9.33
CA VAL A 378 -4.03 21.80 -8.21
C VAL A 378 -3.62 20.39 -8.62
N VAL A 379 -4.50 19.65 -9.30
CA VAL A 379 -4.20 18.33 -9.87
C VAL A 379 -2.96 18.39 -10.76
N LEU A 380 -2.89 19.35 -11.69
CA LEU A 380 -1.74 19.53 -12.59
C LEU A 380 -0.43 19.82 -11.84
N LYS A 381 -0.48 20.62 -10.78
CA LYS A 381 0.70 20.89 -9.95
C LYS A 381 1.21 19.63 -9.27
N ILE A 382 0.31 18.76 -8.82
CA ILE A 382 0.66 17.48 -8.21
C ILE A 382 1.19 16.50 -9.27
N GLN A 383 0.49 16.34 -10.40
CA GLN A 383 0.92 15.48 -11.51
C GLN A 383 2.30 15.85 -12.04
N LYS A 384 2.66 17.14 -12.09
CA LYS A 384 4.00 17.59 -12.48
C LYS A 384 5.11 17.13 -11.52
N LEU A 385 4.76 16.85 -10.26
CA LEU A 385 5.70 16.54 -9.19
C LEU A 385 5.78 15.05 -8.85
N VAL A 386 4.81 14.26 -9.31
CA VAL A 386 4.74 12.81 -9.09
C VAL A 386 5.10 12.08 -10.39
N THR A 387 6.12 11.24 -10.35
CA THR A 387 6.55 10.44 -11.52
C THR A 387 5.76 9.13 -11.62
N TYR A 388 5.76 8.53 -12.80
CA TYR A 388 5.19 7.20 -13.01
C TYR A 388 5.82 6.16 -12.06
N ASN A 389 7.14 6.16 -11.91
CA ASN A 389 7.84 5.27 -10.97
C ASN A 389 7.36 5.43 -9.53
N GLN A 390 7.04 6.66 -9.10
CA GLN A 390 6.48 6.87 -7.76
C GLN A 390 5.09 6.25 -7.62
N VAL A 391 4.20 6.43 -8.60
CA VAL A 391 2.86 5.81 -8.51
C VAL A 391 2.91 4.29 -8.67
N ARG A 392 3.83 3.74 -9.46
CA ARG A 392 4.06 2.30 -9.53
C ARG A 392 4.57 1.74 -8.19
N GLY A 393 5.56 2.37 -7.56
CA GLY A 393 6.08 1.91 -6.27
C GLY A 393 5.07 2.05 -5.12
N ILE A 394 4.23 3.10 -5.13
CA ILE A 394 3.26 3.35 -4.06
C ILE A 394 1.98 2.53 -4.24
N PHE A 395 1.49 2.40 -5.47
CA PHE A 395 0.18 1.87 -5.80
C PHE A 395 0.23 0.59 -6.65
N GLY A 396 1.41 0.07 -7.01
CA GLY A 396 1.53 -1.16 -7.79
C GLY A 396 1.01 -1.06 -9.23
N PHE A 397 0.90 0.14 -9.80
CA PHE A 397 0.45 0.29 -11.19
C PHE A 397 1.47 -0.22 -12.19
N THR A 398 1.01 -1.07 -13.11
CA THR A 398 1.79 -1.56 -14.25
C THR A 398 1.50 -0.76 -15.53
N GLU A 399 2.31 -0.97 -16.57
CA GLU A 399 2.15 -0.30 -17.87
C GLU A 399 0.83 -0.71 -18.57
N SER A 400 0.23 -1.83 -18.15
CA SER A 400 -1.08 -2.29 -18.63
C SER A 400 -2.27 -1.54 -18.01
N HIS A 401 -2.09 -0.77 -16.93
CA HIS A 401 -3.15 0.08 -16.39
C HIS A 401 -3.37 1.30 -17.29
N ASN A 402 -4.63 1.71 -17.48
CA ASN A 402 -4.93 2.91 -18.27
C ASN A 402 -4.33 4.17 -17.63
N ILE A 403 -3.99 5.17 -18.45
CA ILE A 403 -3.36 6.42 -18.01
C ILE A 403 -4.19 7.19 -16.97
N GLY A 404 -5.51 7.00 -16.96
CA GLY A 404 -6.40 7.60 -15.97
C GLY A 404 -6.15 7.02 -14.57
N CYS A 405 -6.03 5.70 -14.43
CA CYS A 405 -5.68 5.06 -13.15
C CYS A 405 -4.35 5.58 -12.61
N GLN A 406 -3.34 5.72 -13.49
CA GLN A 406 -2.02 6.21 -13.12
C GLN A 406 -2.04 7.68 -12.69
N ALA A 407 -2.91 8.49 -13.29
CA ALA A 407 -3.05 9.92 -13.02
C ALA A 407 -3.98 10.25 -11.83
N PHE A 408 -4.87 9.31 -11.46
CA PHE A 408 -5.88 9.47 -10.42
C PHE A 408 -5.33 9.83 -9.03
N PRO A 409 -4.18 9.33 -8.54
CA PRO A 409 -3.66 9.73 -7.23
C PRO A 409 -3.55 11.25 -7.02
N ALA A 410 -3.31 12.01 -8.09
CA ALA A 410 -3.30 13.47 -8.02
C ALA A 410 -4.69 14.09 -7.80
N VAL A 411 -5.75 13.45 -8.32
CA VAL A 411 -7.16 13.83 -8.11
C VAL A 411 -7.54 13.64 -6.65
N GLN A 412 -7.20 12.51 -6.03
CA GLN A 412 -7.44 12.28 -4.60
C GLN A 412 -6.54 13.12 -3.68
N ALA A 413 -5.34 13.48 -4.14
CA ALA A 413 -4.43 14.35 -3.37
C ALA A 413 -4.92 15.82 -3.32
N ALA A 414 -5.51 16.33 -4.40
CA ALA A 414 -5.84 17.74 -4.57
C ALA A 414 -6.79 18.32 -3.49
N PRO A 415 -7.83 17.63 -3.01
CA PRO A 415 -8.70 18.11 -1.93
C PRO A 415 -7.99 18.32 -0.59
N SER A 416 -6.76 17.81 -0.42
CA SER A 416 -5.94 18.08 0.76
C SER A 416 -5.52 19.55 0.87
N PHE A 417 -5.64 20.32 -0.22
CA PHE A 417 -5.22 21.71 -0.31
C PHE A 417 -6.43 22.63 -0.48
N SER A 418 -6.55 23.63 0.41
CA SER A 418 -7.68 24.58 0.38
C SER A 418 -7.79 25.39 -0.91
N SER A 419 -6.71 25.51 -1.68
CA SER A 419 -6.72 26.15 -3.01
C SER A 419 -7.59 25.42 -4.03
N SER A 420 -7.91 24.14 -3.81
CA SER A 420 -8.87 23.38 -4.61
C SER A 420 -10.32 23.85 -4.38
N PHE A 421 -10.55 24.65 -3.34
CA PHE A 421 -11.86 25.13 -2.92
C PHE A 421 -11.92 26.66 -2.84
N PRO A 422 -11.73 27.36 -3.97
CA PRO A 422 -11.70 28.83 -4.01
C PRO A 422 -13.01 29.45 -3.52
N ILE A 423 -14.15 28.80 -3.76
CA ILE A 423 -15.46 29.26 -3.29
C ILE A 423 -15.81 28.62 -1.95
N PRO A 424 -15.80 27.27 -1.78
CA PRO A 424 -16.26 26.66 -0.53
C PRO A 424 -15.44 27.05 0.71
N LEU A 425 -14.12 27.16 0.56
CA LEU A 425 -13.22 27.55 1.65
C LEU A 425 -12.70 28.98 1.50
N GLY A 426 -13.33 29.80 0.65
CA GLY A 426 -13.00 31.21 0.45
C GLY A 426 -11.61 31.48 -0.15
N GLY A 427 -10.99 30.46 -0.77
CA GLY A 427 -9.74 30.62 -1.50
C GLY A 427 -8.54 31.01 -0.64
N THR A 428 -8.64 30.90 0.69
CA THR A 428 -7.51 31.12 1.59
C THR A 428 -6.41 30.10 1.25
N PRO A 429 -5.25 30.54 0.74
CA PRO A 429 -4.15 29.62 0.49
C PRO A 429 -3.66 29.05 1.81
N ASP A 430 -3.25 27.79 1.80
CA ASP A 430 -2.54 27.15 2.92
C ASP A 430 -3.36 26.97 4.23
N ARG A 431 -4.68 26.83 4.12
CA ARG A 431 -5.50 26.42 5.28
C ARG A 431 -5.17 24.95 5.63
N PRO A 432 -4.84 24.62 6.89
CA PRO A 432 -4.54 23.25 7.31
C PRO A 432 -5.72 22.30 7.07
N CYS A 433 -5.40 21.06 6.70
CA CYS A 433 -6.36 19.99 6.43
C CYS A 433 -6.14 18.82 7.40
N LEU A 434 -7.23 18.26 7.93
CA LEU A 434 -7.24 17.01 8.69
C LEU A 434 -8.09 15.96 7.95
N ILE A 435 -7.51 14.80 7.68
CA ILE A 435 -8.12 13.73 6.89
C ILE A 435 -8.42 12.52 7.78
N PRO A 436 -9.69 12.31 8.18
CA PRO A 436 -10.15 11.05 8.75
C PRO A 436 -10.41 10.00 7.66
N CYS A 437 -9.66 8.90 7.72
CA CYS A 437 -9.79 7.78 6.79
C CYS A 437 -9.44 6.43 7.45
N ALA A 438 -9.72 5.32 6.78
CA ALA A 438 -9.12 4.04 7.15
C ALA A 438 -7.65 4.00 6.70
N ILE A 439 -6.82 3.19 7.36
CA ILE A 439 -5.36 3.20 7.15
C ILE A 439 -4.93 2.78 5.73
N ASP A 440 -5.76 2.04 4.99
CA ASP A 440 -5.51 1.68 3.59
C ASP A 440 -5.37 2.90 2.66
N GLN A 441 -5.96 4.04 3.03
CA GLN A 441 -5.88 5.28 2.24
C GLN A 441 -4.58 6.08 2.49
N ASP A 442 -3.76 5.70 3.48
CA ASP A 442 -2.54 6.44 3.83
C ASP A 442 -1.55 6.54 2.66
N ALA A 443 -1.53 5.57 1.74
CA ALA A 443 -0.68 5.59 0.55
C ALA A 443 -0.86 6.88 -0.30
N TYR A 444 -2.11 7.29 -0.54
CA TYR A 444 -2.42 8.54 -1.25
C TYR A 444 -1.89 9.76 -0.52
N PHE A 445 -2.05 9.79 0.79
CA PHE A 445 -1.73 10.97 1.58
C PHE A 445 -0.27 11.03 1.99
N ARG A 446 0.44 9.90 2.04
CA ARG A 446 1.90 9.85 2.12
C ARG A 446 2.51 10.52 0.89
N MET A 447 2.07 10.13 -0.31
CA MET A 447 2.45 10.81 -1.57
C MET A 447 2.10 12.31 -1.52
N THR A 448 0.89 12.65 -1.06
CA THR A 448 0.44 14.04 -0.96
C THR A 448 1.32 14.88 -0.03
N ARG A 449 1.75 14.30 1.10
CA ARG A 449 2.63 14.94 2.09
C ARG A 449 4.04 15.16 1.57
N ASP A 450 4.53 14.31 0.67
CA ASP A 450 5.84 14.49 0.03
C ASP A 450 5.81 15.60 -1.05
N VAL A 451 4.67 15.75 -1.71
CA VAL A 451 4.45 16.78 -2.74
C VAL A 451 4.17 18.16 -2.12
N ALA A 452 3.46 18.23 -1.00
CA ALA A 452 3.00 19.50 -0.40
C ALA A 452 4.13 20.55 -0.21
N PRO A 453 5.30 20.23 0.39
CA PRO A 453 6.38 21.21 0.56
C PRO A 453 6.96 21.72 -0.77
N ARG A 454 7.00 20.87 -1.81
CA ARG A 454 7.47 21.24 -3.16
C ARG A 454 6.52 22.21 -3.84
N MET A 455 5.24 22.19 -3.47
CA MET A 455 4.22 23.17 -3.86
C MET A 455 4.17 24.40 -2.93
N LYS A 456 5.01 24.46 -1.89
CA LYS A 456 4.98 25.47 -0.82
C LYS A 456 3.65 25.51 -0.06
N LEU A 457 3.06 24.34 0.15
CA LEU A 457 1.82 24.14 0.91
C LEU A 457 2.10 23.29 2.15
N ARG A 458 1.24 23.41 3.16
CA ARG A 458 1.26 22.55 4.35
C ARG A 458 0.92 21.11 4.01
N LYS A 459 1.58 20.21 4.72
CA LYS A 459 1.25 18.79 4.71
C LYS A 459 -0.15 18.59 5.33
N PRO A 460 -1.04 17.77 4.72
CA PRO A 460 -2.27 17.39 5.40
C PRO A 460 -1.96 16.52 6.62
N ALA A 461 -2.70 16.74 7.70
CA ALA A 461 -2.73 15.86 8.86
C ALA A 461 -3.69 14.69 8.61
N LEU A 462 -3.44 13.55 9.27
CA LEU A 462 -4.23 12.34 9.12
C LEU A 462 -4.62 11.74 10.46
N ILE A 463 -5.75 11.04 10.47
CA ILE A 463 -6.20 10.22 11.58
C ILE A 463 -6.82 8.93 11.03
N HIS A 464 -6.24 7.78 11.37
CA HIS A 464 -6.54 6.49 10.73
C HIS A 464 -7.38 5.58 11.61
N SER A 465 -8.41 4.98 11.01
CA SER A 465 -9.17 3.89 11.63
C SER A 465 -8.56 2.52 11.34
N ARG A 466 -8.83 1.59 12.24
CA ARG A 466 -8.77 0.14 11.98
C ARG A 466 -9.81 -0.23 10.92
N PHE A 467 -9.66 -1.41 10.32
CA PHE A 467 -10.66 -1.95 9.41
C PHE A 467 -11.90 -2.43 10.16
N PHE A 468 -13.06 -2.21 9.56
CA PHE A 468 -14.30 -2.79 10.06
C PHE A 468 -14.40 -4.27 9.64
N PRO A 469 -14.56 -5.21 10.57
CA PRO A 469 -14.45 -6.63 10.28
C PRO A 469 -15.61 -7.13 9.39
N GLY A 470 -15.29 -8.02 8.44
CA GLY A 470 -16.28 -8.76 7.65
C GLY A 470 -17.04 -9.79 8.50
N LEU A 471 -18.23 -10.20 8.04
CA LEU A 471 -19.06 -11.17 8.78
C LEU A 471 -18.44 -12.59 8.85
N GLN A 472 -17.47 -12.90 7.99
CA GLN A 472 -16.82 -14.21 7.88
C GLN A 472 -15.75 -14.48 8.96
N GLY A 473 -15.28 -13.45 9.68
CA GLY A 473 -14.27 -13.59 10.72
C GLY A 473 -13.07 -12.63 10.58
N PRO A 474 -12.10 -12.73 11.50
CA PRO A 474 -10.89 -11.89 11.48
C PRO A 474 -10.04 -12.14 10.22
N GLY A 475 -9.48 -11.06 9.67
CA GLY A 475 -8.65 -11.07 8.45
C GLY A 475 -9.36 -10.58 7.18
N GLY A 476 -10.69 -10.57 7.15
CA GLY A 476 -11.47 -10.04 6.01
C GLY A 476 -12.00 -8.62 6.25
N LYS A 477 -11.71 -7.68 5.34
CA LYS A 477 -12.38 -6.37 5.28
C LYS A 477 -13.80 -6.53 4.74
N MET A 478 -14.77 -5.84 5.35
CA MET A 478 -16.13 -5.77 4.79
C MET A 478 -16.10 -5.14 3.38
N SER A 479 -16.69 -5.82 2.40
CA SER A 479 -16.72 -5.37 1.01
C SER A 479 -18.14 -5.37 0.44
N SER A 480 -18.50 -4.30 -0.27
CA SER A 480 -19.76 -4.22 -1.03
C SER A 480 -19.83 -5.25 -2.16
N SER A 481 -18.70 -5.83 -2.60
CA SER A 481 -18.65 -6.84 -3.66
C SER A 481 -19.11 -8.24 -3.21
N THR A 482 -19.31 -8.46 -1.91
CA THR A 482 -19.78 -9.75 -1.38
C THR A 482 -20.95 -9.50 -0.42
N GLU A 483 -22.19 -9.70 -0.91
CA GLU A 483 -23.42 -9.37 -0.14
C GLU A 483 -23.51 -10.11 1.20
N SER A 484 -22.97 -11.32 1.28
CA SER A 484 -22.90 -12.12 2.52
C SER A 484 -21.84 -11.64 3.51
N SER A 485 -20.92 -10.76 3.12
CA SER A 485 -19.85 -10.23 3.98
C SER A 485 -20.20 -8.97 4.73
N ALA A 486 -21.29 -8.30 4.34
CA ALA A 486 -21.62 -6.94 4.77
C ALA A 486 -23.05 -6.80 5.30
N ILE A 487 -23.23 -5.91 6.29
CA ILE A 487 -24.54 -5.38 6.68
C ILE A 487 -24.72 -4.05 5.97
N PHE A 488 -25.71 -3.96 5.09
CA PHE A 488 -26.03 -2.73 4.35
C PHE A 488 -26.95 -1.82 5.16
N VAL A 489 -26.85 -0.50 4.96
CA VAL A 489 -27.76 0.46 5.60
C VAL A 489 -29.21 0.27 5.13
N THR A 490 -29.41 -0.39 3.99
CA THR A 490 -30.71 -0.76 3.42
C THR A 490 -31.21 -2.14 3.87
N ASP A 491 -30.46 -2.88 4.69
CA ASP A 491 -30.91 -4.19 5.17
C ASP A 491 -32.12 -4.06 6.10
N THR A 492 -33.12 -4.92 5.88
CA THR A 492 -34.29 -5.01 6.76
C THR A 492 -33.91 -5.66 8.11
N PRO A 493 -34.69 -5.44 9.19
CA PRO A 493 -34.46 -6.09 10.47
C PRO A 493 -34.28 -7.62 10.37
N LYS A 494 -35.04 -8.26 9.46
CA LYS A 494 -34.94 -9.70 9.18
C LYS A 494 -33.60 -10.08 8.53
N LYS A 495 -33.10 -9.26 7.58
CA LYS A 495 -31.79 -9.47 6.95
C LYS A 495 -30.65 -9.27 7.95
N VAL A 496 -30.69 -8.19 8.74
CA VAL A 496 -29.71 -7.93 9.82
C VAL A 496 -29.64 -9.13 10.77
N LYS A 497 -30.78 -9.56 11.32
CA LYS A 497 -30.86 -10.74 12.20
C LYS A 497 -30.29 -12.00 11.55
N LYS A 498 -30.64 -12.28 10.29
CA LYS A 498 -30.14 -13.45 9.57
C LYS A 498 -28.62 -13.42 9.41
N LYS A 499 -28.06 -12.27 9.00
CA LYS A 499 -26.62 -12.09 8.78
C LYS A 499 -25.82 -12.18 10.08
N ILE A 500 -26.28 -11.52 11.16
CA ILE A 500 -25.61 -11.61 12.48
C ILE A 500 -25.71 -13.01 13.08
N ASN A 501 -26.84 -13.70 12.92
CA ASN A 501 -26.93 -15.09 13.38
C ASN A 501 -25.93 -16.01 12.67
N GLY A 502 -25.69 -15.79 11.38
CA GLY A 502 -24.76 -16.57 10.56
C GLY A 502 -23.29 -16.12 10.58
N CYS A 503 -22.93 -15.04 11.29
CA CYS A 503 -21.55 -14.55 11.32
C CYS A 503 -20.66 -15.37 12.27
N PHE A 504 -19.35 -15.27 12.04
CA PHE A 504 -18.31 -15.94 12.81
C PHE A 504 -18.42 -15.63 14.31
N SER A 505 -18.22 -16.65 15.14
CA SER A 505 -18.32 -16.59 16.59
C SER A 505 -17.02 -17.05 17.22
N GLY A 506 -16.54 -16.31 18.23
CA GLY A 506 -15.44 -16.71 19.09
C GLY A 506 -15.87 -17.56 20.29
N GLY A 507 -17.19 -17.75 20.49
CA GLY A 507 -17.74 -18.68 21.47
C GLY A 507 -17.74 -20.14 21.02
N GLN A 508 -18.05 -21.04 21.95
CA GLN A 508 -17.96 -22.49 21.79
C GLN A 508 -19.18 -23.11 21.07
N GLU A 509 -19.03 -24.33 20.57
CA GLU A 509 -20.07 -25.05 19.83
C GLU A 509 -21.29 -25.43 20.68
N THR A 510 -21.07 -25.72 21.97
CA THR A 510 -22.14 -26.10 22.91
C THR A 510 -22.16 -25.17 24.12
N LYS A 511 -23.32 -25.13 24.78
CA LYS A 511 -23.52 -24.34 26.00
C LYS A 511 -22.56 -24.79 27.10
N GLU A 512 -22.39 -26.10 27.28
CA GLU A 512 -21.53 -26.65 28.33
C GLU A 512 -20.06 -26.27 28.11
N LEU A 513 -19.60 -26.30 26.85
CA LEU A 513 -18.25 -25.85 26.51
C LEU A 513 -18.11 -24.34 26.71
N GLN A 514 -19.14 -23.55 26.35
CA GLN A 514 -19.13 -22.10 26.55
C GLN A 514 -19.03 -21.75 28.04
N GLU A 515 -19.79 -22.41 28.90
CA GLU A 515 -19.73 -22.21 30.36
C GLU A 515 -18.38 -22.62 30.96
N LEU A 516 -17.70 -23.60 30.35
CA LEU A 516 -16.40 -24.11 30.83
C LEU A 516 -15.19 -23.30 30.33
N HIS A 517 -15.19 -22.92 29.06
CA HIS A 517 -14.04 -22.33 28.37
C HIS A 517 -14.22 -20.86 28.00
N GLY A 518 -15.45 -20.34 28.05
CA GLY A 518 -15.75 -18.99 27.60
C GLY A 518 -15.55 -18.76 26.11
N ALA A 519 -15.65 -17.51 25.70
CA ALA A 519 -15.44 -17.08 24.31
C ALA A 519 -14.13 -16.32 24.13
N ASN A 520 -13.50 -16.50 22.97
CA ASN A 520 -12.42 -15.62 22.54
C ASN A 520 -13.01 -14.34 21.90
N ILE A 521 -13.15 -13.29 22.72
CA ILE A 521 -13.73 -12.01 22.29
C ILE A 521 -12.90 -11.24 21.26
N HIS A 522 -11.61 -11.58 21.11
CA HIS A 522 -10.72 -10.91 20.15
C HIS A 522 -11.03 -11.30 18.70
N VAL A 523 -11.56 -12.51 18.49
CA VAL A 523 -11.93 -13.01 17.16
C VAL A 523 -13.43 -12.99 16.91
N ASP A 524 -14.26 -12.74 17.94
CA ASP A 524 -15.71 -12.75 17.85
C ASP A 524 -16.27 -11.54 17.11
N VAL A 525 -16.84 -11.75 15.92
CA VAL A 525 -17.39 -10.67 15.08
C VAL A 525 -18.52 -9.90 15.79
N PRO A 526 -19.50 -10.55 16.45
CA PRO A 526 -20.53 -9.83 17.20
C PRO A 526 -19.97 -8.88 18.25
N TYR A 527 -19.05 -9.35 19.10
CA TYR A 527 -18.41 -8.53 20.12
C TYR A 527 -17.57 -7.41 19.49
N GLN A 528 -16.80 -7.70 18.43
CA GLN A 528 -16.08 -6.67 17.69
C GLN A 528 -17.04 -5.58 17.20
N TYR A 529 -18.21 -5.90 16.65
CA TYR A 529 -19.18 -4.89 16.20
C TYR A 529 -19.74 -4.07 17.36
N LEU A 530 -19.95 -4.68 18.54
CA LEU A 530 -20.35 -3.95 19.75
C LEU A 530 -19.30 -2.89 20.13
N THR A 531 -18.00 -3.16 19.95
CA THR A 531 -16.96 -2.15 20.20
C THR A 531 -17.10 -0.91 19.30
N PHE A 532 -17.74 -1.03 18.12
CA PHE A 532 -18.03 0.11 17.26
C PHE A 532 -19.37 0.78 17.58
N PHE A 533 -20.43 0.03 17.88
CA PHE A 533 -21.80 0.60 17.89
C PHE A 533 -22.45 0.71 19.26
N MET A 534 -21.97 0.02 20.28
CA MET A 534 -22.44 0.23 21.65
C MET A 534 -21.92 1.56 22.17
N GLU A 535 -22.80 2.47 22.62
CA GLU A 535 -22.39 3.78 23.14
C GLU A 535 -21.88 3.72 24.59
N ASP A 536 -22.41 2.77 25.38
CA ASP A 536 -22.08 2.60 26.80
C ASP A 536 -20.79 1.77 26.97
N ASP A 537 -19.76 2.39 27.56
CA ASP A 537 -18.47 1.74 27.78
C ASP A 537 -18.52 0.72 28.94
N ASP A 538 -19.35 0.96 29.95
CA ASP A 538 -19.48 0.07 31.12
C ASP A 538 -20.25 -1.20 30.74
N GLU A 539 -21.31 -1.07 29.95
CA GLU A 539 -22.05 -2.21 29.43
C GLU A 539 -21.22 -3.05 28.45
N LEU A 540 -20.43 -2.39 27.58
CA LEU A 540 -19.50 -3.10 26.68
C LEU A 540 -18.49 -3.92 27.48
N LYS A 541 -17.92 -3.31 28.53
CA LYS A 541 -16.97 -3.98 29.43
C LYS A 541 -17.63 -5.18 30.13
N ARG A 542 -18.83 -5.00 30.68
CA ARG A 542 -19.60 -6.09 31.31
C ARG A 542 -19.83 -7.25 30.34
N ILE A 543 -20.29 -6.96 29.12
CA ILE A 543 -20.52 -7.99 28.10
C ILE A 543 -19.21 -8.72 27.78
N GLY A 544 -18.10 -8.00 27.62
CA GLY A 544 -16.78 -8.60 27.37
C GLY A 544 -16.35 -9.55 28.48
N GLU A 545 -16.47 -9.14 29.74
CA GLU A 545 -16.12 -9.94 30.91
C GLU A 545 -17.02 -11.17 31.09
N GLU A 546 -18.34 -11.01 30.93
CA GLU A 546 -19.31 -12.11 31.06
C GLU A 546 -19.18 -13.12 29.91
N TYR A 547 -18.96 -12.65 28.68
CA TYR A 547 -18.84 -13.51 27.51
C TYR A 547 -17.50 -14.26 27.48
N ALA A 548 -16.40 -13.58 27.81
CA ALA A 548 -15.08 -14.21 27.94
C ALA A 548 -15.04 -15.25 29.06
N ALA A 549 -15.80 -15.06 30.13
CA ALA A 549 -15.87 -16.00 31.24
C ALA A 549 -16.92 -17.12 31.08
N GLY A 550 -17.64 -17.17 29.95
CA GLY A 550 -18.64 -18.21 29.70
C GLY A 550 -19.99 -18.02 30.39
N ARG A 551 -20.18 -16.92 31.13
CA ARG A 551 -21.44 -16.60 31.83
C ARG A 551 -22.52 -16.04 30.91
N MET A 552 -22.12 -15.50 29.75
CA MET A 552 -23.01 -15.08 28.68
C MET A 552 -22.82 -16.00 27.45
N LEU A 553 -23.91 -16.35 26.78
CA LEU A 553 -23.89 -17.18 25.57
C LEU A 553 -23.77 -16.31 24.30
N THR A 554 -23.19 -16.88 23.23
CA THR A 554 -23.09 -16.23 21.91
C THR A 554 -24.43 -15.70 21.41
N GLY A 555 -25.52 -16.43 21.65
CA GLY A 555 -26.86 -16.03 21.25
C GLY A 555 -27.34 -14.74 21.94
N GLU A 556 -26.92 -14.50 23.18
CA GLU A 556 -27.26 -13.30 23.94
C GLU A 556 -26.49 -12.08 23.42
N VAL A 557 -25.18 -12.24 23.18
CA VAL A 557 -24.33 -11.19 22.56
C VAL A 557 -24.87 -10.80 21.18
N LYS A 558 -25.19 -11.81 20.34
CA LYS A 558 -25.80 -11.59 19.02
C LYS A 558 -27.15 -10.86 19.12
N LYS A 559 -27.98 -11.18 20.11
CA LYS A 559 -29.27 -10.51 20.33
C LYS A 559 -29.09 -9.02 20.63
N ILE A 560 -28.18 -8.67 21.55
CA ILE A 560 -27.86 -7.28 21.89
C ILE A 560 -27.39 -6.52 20.64
N LEU A 561 -26.47 -7.12 19.86
CA LEU A 561 -26.00 -6.51 18.63
C LEU A 561 -27.12 -6.32 17.60
N ILE A 562 -27.99 -7.32 17.42
CA ILE A 562 -29.12 -7.23 16.49
C ILE A 562 -30.04 -6.06 16.85
N GLU A 563 -30.32 -5.84 18.14
CA GLU A 563 -31.15 -4.72 18.60
C GLU A 563 -30.51 -3.37 18.24
N ILE A 564 -29.21 -3.20 18.53
CA ILE A 564 -28.45 -1.98 18.20
C ILE A 564 -28.45 -1.74 16.69
N LEU A 565 -28.07 -2.74 15.89
CA LEU A 565 -27.96 -2.60 14.45
C LEU A 565 -29.32 -2.39 13.78
N THR A 566 -30.37 -3.05 14.26
CA THR A 566 -31.72 -2.87 13.73
C THR A 566 -32.21 -1.44 13.96
N LYS A 567 -31.95 -0.88 15.15
CA LYS A 567 -32.28 0.52 15.43
C LYS A 567 -31.46 1.45 14.53
N MET A 568 -30.15 1.22 14.45
CA MET A 568 -29.24 2.05 13.67
C MET A 568 -29.59 2.07 12.17
N THR A 569 -29.85 0.92 11.55
CA THR A 569 -30.23 0.88 10.13
C THR A 569 -31.60 1.52 9.90
N LYS A 570 -32.54 1.35 10.84
CA LYS A 570 -33.85 2.01 10.77
C LYS A 570 -33.73 3.53 10.87
N ASP A 571 -32.97 4.04 11.84
CA ASP A 571 -32.73 5.48 11.99
C ASP A 571 -32.07 6.06 10.73
N HIS A 572 -31.08 5.37 10.16
CA HIS A 572 -30.43 5.79 8.90
C HIS A 572 -31.40 5.78 7.71
N GLN A 573 -32.23 4.75 7.59
CA GLN A 573 -33.26 4.67 6.54
C GLN A 573 -34.26 5.81 6.64
N ASP A 574 -34.71 6.14 7.85
CA ASP A 574 -35.65 7.23 8.10
C ASP A 574 -35.01 8.59 7.80
N ALA A 575 -33.74 8.80 8.20
CA ALA A 575 -32.98 9.99 7.85
C ALA A 575 -32.76 10.13 6.34
N ARG A 576 -32.38 9.04 5.66
CA ARG A 576 -32.19 9.00 4.19
C ARG A 576 -33.49 9.27 3.44
N ALA A 577 -34.63 8.76 3.93
CA ALA A 577 -35.93 9.01 3.33
C ALA A 577 -36.35 10.49 3.40
N ALA A 578 -35.82 11.24 4.37
CA ALA A 578 -36.03 12.69 4.48
C ALA A 578 -35.11 13.51 3.56
N VAL A 579 -34.08 12.90 2.95
CA VAL A 579 -33.16 13.60 2.04
C VAL A 579 -33.83 13.82 0.69
N THR A 580 -34.12 15.08 0.38
CA THR A 580 -34.67 15.49 -0.92
C THR A 580 -33.57 15.76 -1.95
N ASP A 581 -33.91 15.74 -3.23
CA ASP A 581 -32.96 16.13 -4.29
C ASP A 581 -32.51 17.59 -4.15
N GLU A 582 -33.34 18.46 -3.56
CA GLU A 582 -32.96 19.84 -3.24
C GLU A 582 -31.88 19.88 -2.14
N MET A 583 -31.98 19.03 -1.12
CA MET A 583 -30.94 18.89 -0.11
C MET A 583 -29.64 18.37 -0.74
N VAL A 584 -29.71 17.34 -1.59
CA VAL A 584 -28.50 16.84 -2.28
C VAL A 584 -27.85 17.96 -3.09
N ARG A 585 -28.65 18.72 -3.87
CA ARG A 585 -28.16 19.88 -4.62
C ARG A 585 -27.57 20.95 -3.72
N SER A 586 -28.13 21.21 -2.53
CA SER A 586 -27.59 22.23 -1.63
C SER A 586 -26.23 21.81 -1.05
N PHE A 587 -26.06 20.56 -0.63
CA PHE A 587 -24.76 20.02 -0.19
C PHE A 587 -23.71 20.05 -1.31
N MET A 588 -24.14 19.78 -2.55
CA MET A 588 -23.27 19.71 -3.72
C MET A 588 -23.09 21.04 -4.47
N ALA A 589 -23.79 22.10 -4.07
CA ALA A 589 -23.63 23.41 -4.66
C ALA A 589 -22.30 24.04 -4.25
N VAL A 590 -21.57 24.56 -5.25
CA VAL A 590 -20.34 25.32 -5.05
C VAL A 590 -20.66 26.67 -4.39
N ARG A 591 -20.59 26.71 -3.06
CA ARG A 591 -20.94 27.86 -2.22
C ARG A 591 -20.00 27.94 -1.01
N PRO A 592 -19.84 29.11 -0.36
CA PRO A 592 -19.08 29.22 0.89
C PRO A 592 -19.64 28.32 1.99
N ILE A 593 -18.77 27.64 2.75
CA ILE A 593 -19.15 26.76 3.88
C ILE A 593 -18.41 27.07 5.18
N ASP A 594 -17.70 28.19 5.26
CA ASP A 594 -16.79 28.51 6.37
C ASP A 594 -17.48 29.12 7.61
N GLY A 595 -18.81 29.06 7.66
CA GLY A 595 -19.64 29.62 8.73
C GLY A 595 -19.65 31.15 8.77
N SER A 596 -19.02 31.84 7.81
CA SER A 596 -19.34 33.24 7.55
C SER A 596 -20.63 33.24 6.75
N GLY A 597 -21.72 33.76 7.31
CA GLY A 597 -22.94 34.04 6.56
C GLY A 597 -22.69 35.11 5.50
N ALA A 598 -21.87 34.82 4.49
CA ALA A 598 -21.70 35.64 3.32
C ALA A 598 -22.97 35.48 2.49
N ALA A 599 -23.81 36.51 2.61
CA ALA A 599 -25.06 36.73 1.90
C ALA A 599 -25.12 36.05 0.53
N ALA A 600 -26.28 35.44 0.25
CA ALA A 600 -26.74 35.14 -1.09
C ALA A 600 -26.44 36.33 -2.03
N GLY A 601 -25.36 36.21 -2.79
CA GLY A 601 -24.79 37.29 -3.59
C GLY A 601 -23.78 36.70 -4.55
N ASN A 602 -24.26 36.45 -5.77
CA ASN A 602 -23.54 35.94 -6.94
C ASN A 602 -23.33 34.42 -6.99
N VAL A 603 -24.45 33.71 -7.23
CA VAL A 603 -24.42 32.45 -7.98
C VAL A 603 -23.86 32.78 -9.37
N VAL A 604 -22.64 32.33 -9.66
CA VAL A 604 -22.09 32.40 -11.02
C VAL A 604 -22.76 31.27 -11.82
N PRO A 605 -23.50 31.57 -12.90
CA PRO A 605 -24.12 30.53 -13.72
C PRO A 605 -23.04 29.69 -14.40
N PRO A 606 -23.32 28.40 -14.68
CA PRO A 606 -22.38 27.54 -15.41
C PRO A 606 -22.09 28.13 -16.81
N PRO A 607 -20.88 27.88 -17.37
CA PRO A 607 -20.58 28.30 -18.73
C PRO A 607 -21.56 27.63 -19.72
N PRO A 608 -22.00 28.34 -20.78
CA PRO A 608 -22.89 27.78 -21.78
C PRO A 608 -22.24 26.61 -22.53
N PRO A 609 -23.07 25.70 -23.10
CA PRO A 609 -22.65 24.39 -23.61
C PRO A 609 -21.62 24.44 -24.75
#